data_AF-A0A9W8LIK9-F1
#
_entry.id   AF-A0A9W8LIK9-F1
#
_cell.length_a   1.000
_cell.length_b   1.000
_cell.length_c   1.000
_cell.angle_alpha   90.00
_cell.angle_beta   90.00
_cell.angle_gamma   90.00
#
_symmetry.space_group_name_H-M   'P 1'
#
loop_
_entity.id
_entity.type
_entity.pdbx_description
1 polymer ?
#
loop_
_entity_poly.entity_id
_entity_poly.type
_entity_poly.pdbx_seq_one_letter_code
_entity_poly.pdbx_strand_id
1 'polypeptide(L)'
;MATVVPAQPRFSAHRAVYAVDPLDGAVARLGAADGWSAPDDAALISVLVLGHSGCPTDAALGGMVWVWAQVSPPQTRPPPAMPGLVLAMPPGRAQRASAAQLIGGGADDPTADIARRLSARFRRPIFVSLNNVSRSRLAAAGGLMAAVAAQTDEAAALERCLAAELARVLPPLPR
;
A
#
# COMPACT_ATOMS: atom_id res chain seq x y z
N MET A 1 30.29 10.53 30.69
CA MET A 1 28.84 10.75 30.59
C MET A 1 28.38 10.03 29.32
N ALA A 2 27.67 8.92 29.45
CA ALA A 2 27.27 8.08 28.31
C ALA A 2 25.91 8.55 27.79
N THR A 3 25.86 9.03 26.56
CA THR A 3 24.61 9.44 25.90
C THR A 3 23.90 8.18 25.41
N VAL A 4 22.80 7.81 26.08
CA VAL A 4 21.94 6.73 25.62
C VAL A 4 21.12 7.27 24.45
N VAL A 5 21.54 6.95 23.22
CA VAL A 5 20.72 7.20 22.03
C VAL A 5 19.71 6.05 21.94
N PRO A 6 18.40 6.30 22.02
CA PRO A 6 17.42 5.24 21.83
C PRO A 6 17.59 4.65 20.43
N ALA A 7 17.97 3.37 20.38
CA ALA A 7 18.03 2.64 19.13
C ALA A 7 16.61 2.55 18.57
N GLN A 8 16.37 3.08 17.37
CA GLN A 8 15.10 2.85 16.68
C GLN A 8 14.88 1.33 16.55
N PRO A 9 13.67 0.83 16.84
CA PRO A 9 13.39 -0.58 16.69
C PRO A 9 13.68 -0.98 15.24
N ARG A 10 14.52 -2.01 15.08
CA ARG A 10 14.96 -2.47 13.75
C ARG A 10 13.78 -2.84 12.87
N PHE A 11 12.67 -3.27 13.48
CA PHE A 11 11.43 -3.60 12.79
C PHE A 11 10.26 -2.86 13.44
N SER A 12 9.36 -2.32 12.63
CA SER A 12 8.09 -1.77 13.08
C SER A 12 6.94 -2.36 12.28
N ALA A 13 5.77 -2.49 12.92
CA ALA A 13 4.54 -2.95 12.29
C ALA A 13 3.46 -1.90 12.50
N HIS A 14 2.82 -1.48 11.42
CA HIS A 14 1.78 -0.46 11.43
C HIS A 14 0.56 -0.99 10.70
N ARG A 15 -0.60 -0.85 11.33
CA ARG A 15 -1.88 -1.30 10.78
C ARG A 15 -2.83 -0.13 10.72
N ALA A 16 -3.55 -0.03 9.62
CA ALA A 16 -4.60 0.95 9.44
C ALA A 16 -5.73 0.36 8.61
N VAL A 17 -6.93 0.85 8.83
CA VAL A 17 -8.09 0.55 8.01
C VAL A 17 -8.66 1.87 7.52
N TYR A 18 -9.09 1.88 6.27
CA TYR A 18 -9.68 3.02 5.62
C TYR A 18 -11.05 2.63 5.06
N ALA A 19 -12.00 3.55 5.15
CA ALA A 19 -13.22 3.51 4.36
C ALA A 19 -13.02 4.38 3.11
N VAL A 20 -13.48 3.88 1.98
CA VAL A 20 -13.52 4.61 0.71
C VAL A 20 -14.98 4.81 0.34
N ASP A 21 -15.36 6.08 0.17
CA ASP A 21 -16.68 6.44 -0.30
C ASP A 21 -16.83 6.04 -1.79
N PRO A 22 -17.87 5.27 -2.15
CA PRO A 22 -18.07 4.78 -3.52
C PRO A 22 -18.48 5.88 -4.51
N LEU A 23 -18.94 7.05 -4.05
CA LEU A 23 -19.47 8.12 -4.90
C LEU A 23 -18.42 9.13 -5.33
N ASP A 24 -17.50 9.49 -4.43
CA ASP A 24 -16.48 10.52 -4.67
C ASP A 24 -15.03 10.03 -4.47
N GLY A 25 -14.84 8.77 -4.07
CA GLY A 25 -13.52 8.18 -3.85
C GLY A 25 -12.80 8.74 -2.62
N ALA A 26 -13.50 9.48 -1.75
CA ALA A 26 -12.94 10.04 -0.53
C ALA A 26 -12.47 8.93 0.41
N VAL A 27 -11.30 9.13 1.00
CA VAL A 27 -10.64 8.14 1.86
C VAL A 27 -10.67 8.64 3.30
N ALA A 28 -11.34 7.91 4.19
CA ALA A 28 -11.39 8.19 5.62
C ALA A 28 -10.68 7.08 6.40
N ARG A 29 -9.71 7.45 7.26
CA ARG A 29 -9.03 6.47 8.13
C ARG A 29 -9.94 6.13 9.31
N LEU A 30 -10.21 4.85 9.51
CA LEU A 30 -10.99 4.37 10.64
C LEU A 30 -10.10 4.22 11.87
N GLY A 31 -10.43 4.93 12.95
CA GLY A 31 -9.76 4.85 14.23
C GLY A 31 -10.59 4.10 15.26
N ALA A 32 -9.91 3.45 16.21
CA ALA A 32 -10.58 2.85 17.37
C ALA A 32 -11.29 3.89 18.26
N ALA A 33 -10.85 5.15 18.21
CA ALA A 33 -11.47 6.27 18.92
C ALA A 33 -12.79 6.72 18.28
N ASP A 34 -12.98 6.46 16.99
CA ASP A 34 -14.12 6.94 16.18
C ASP A 34 -15.19 5.86 15.99
N GLY A 35 -15.13 4.77 16.77
CA GLY A 35 -16.15 3.71 16.77
C GLY A 35 -16.17 2.80 15.55
N TRP A 36 -15.14 2.84 14.69
CA TRP A 36 -15.06 2.02 13.45
C TRP A 36 -16.29 2.13 12.54
N SER A 37 -17.00 3.27 12.55
CA SER A 37 -18.17 3.44 11.69
C SER A 37 -17.76 3.82 10.27
N ALA A 38 -18.22 3.06 9.29
CA ALA A 38 -18.15 3.40 7.87
C ALA A 38 -19.58 3.34 7.29
N PRO A 39 -19.87 4.10 6.20
CA PRO A 39 -21.11 3.93 5.45
C PRO A 39 -21.28 2.47 5.00
N ASP A 40 -22.52 1.96 4.95
CA ASP A 40 -22.80 0.55 4.61
C ASP A 40 -22.27 0.15 3.23
N ASP A 41 -22.21 1.10 2.30
CA ASP A 41 -21.74 0.89 0.92
C ASP A 41 -20.24 1.20 0.73
N ALA A 42 -19.51 1.56 1.81
CA ALA A 42 -18.10 1.92 1.71
C ALA A 42 -17.21 0.69 1.47
N ALA A 43 -16.25 0.82 0.56
CA ALA A 43 -15.20 -0.17 0.41
C ALA A 43 -14.17 -0.02 1.53
N LEU A 44 -13.78 -1.13 2.17
CA LEU A 44 -12.79 -1.10 3.23
C LEU A 44 -11.42 -1.49 2.71
N ILE A 45 -10.41 -0.65 2.98
CA ILE A 45 -9.00 -0.90 2.66
C ILE A 45 -8.25 -1.13 3.95
N SER A 46 -7.77 -2.35 4.16
CA SER A 46 -6.87 -2.70 5.24
C SER A 46 -5.42 -2.62 4.77
N VAL A 47 -4.58 -1.90 5.51
CA VAL A 47 -3.16 -1.71 5.21
C VAL A 47 -2.31 -2.20 6.38
N LEU A 48 -1.30 -3.01 6.07
CA LEU A 48 -0.24 -3.43 6.96
C LEU A 48 1.11 -3.00 6.37
N VAL A 49 1.85 -2.18 7.10
CA VAL A 49 3.22 -1.79 6.76
C VAL A 49 4.16 -2.40 7.78
N LEU A 50 5.14 -3.15 7.28
CA LEU A 50 6.27 -3.65 8.05
C LEU A 50 7.52 -2.89 7.58
N GLY A 51 8.06 -2.03 8.44
CA GLY A 51 9.28 -1.28 8.16
C GLY A 51 10.49 -2.00 8.74
N HIS A 52 11.56 -2.12 7.96
CA HIS A 52 12.89 -2.41 8.49
C HIS A 52 13.73 -1.13 8.38
N SER A 53 14.26 -0.62 9.49
CA SER A 53 15.03 0.64 9.50
C SER A 53 16.41 0.50 8.83
N GLY A 54 16.86 -0.72 8.55
CA GLY A 54 18.19 -1.01 8.00
C GLY A 54 19.28 -0.99 9.06
N CYS A 55 20.54 -1.04 8.64
CA CYS A 55 21.70 -0.97 9.54
C CYS A 55 21.84 0.46 10.09
N PRO A 56 21.94 0.66 11.41
CA PRO A 56 22.02 1.99 12.02
C PRO A 56 23.25 2.80 11.60
N THR A 57 24.32 2.16 11.11
CA THR A 57 25.52 2.83 10.59
C THR A 57 25.31 3.50 9.24
N ASP A 58 24.21 3.19 8.53
CA ASP A 58 23.94 3.65 7.18
C ASP A 58 22.51 4.20 7.05
N ALA A 59 22.15 5.07 8.00
CA ALA A 59 20.84 5.72 8.09
C ALA A 59 20.43 6.48 6.80
N ALA A 60 21.41 6.81 5.94
CA ALA A 60 21.21 7.47 4.66
C ALA A 60 20.54 6.57 3.61
N LEU A 61 20.72 5.24 3.67
CA LEU A 61 20.20 4.32 2.66
C LEU A 61 18.71 4.02 2.83
N GLY A 62 18.15 4.27 4.01
CA GLY A 62 16.75 3.99 4.33
C GLY A 62 16.44 2.49 4.20
N GLY A 63 16.25 1.78 5.30
CA GLY A 63 15.93 0.35 5.22
C GLY A 63 14.66 0.03 4.42
N MET A 64 14.52 -1.26 4.13
CA MET A 64 13.48 -1.85 3.29
C MET A 64 12.09 -1.80 3.92
N VAL A 65 11.06 -1.71 3.09
CA VAL A 65 9.66 -1.71 3.55
C VAL A 65 8.90 -2.83 2.90
N TRP A 66 8.08 -3.52 3.69
CA TRP A 66 7.08 -4.44 3.20
C TRP A 66 5.69 -3.88 3.44
N VAL A 67 4.87 -3.91 2.41
CA VAL A 67 3.52 -3.38 2.42
C VAL A 67 2.58 -4.47 1.94
N TRP A 68 1.57 -4.71 2.76
CA TRP A 68 0.45 -5.57 2.41
C TRP A 68 -0.82 -4.75 2.50
N ALA A 69 -1.68 -4.85 1.49
CA ALA A 69 -3.00 -4.24 1.55
C ALA A 69 -4.06 -5.16 0.98
N GLN A 70 -5.25 -5.06 1.54
CA GLN A 70 -6.42 -5.81 1.10
C GLN A 70 -7.61 -4.87 0.96
N VAL A 71 -8.29 -4.97 -0.17
CA VAL A 71 -9.62 -4.38 -0.34
C VAL A 71 -10.64 -5.45 0.04
N SER A 72 -11.49 -5.14 1.01
CA SER A 72 -12.58 -6.01 1.43
C SER A 72 -13.90 -5.39 0.94
N PRO A 73 -14.57 -5.97 -0.05
CA PRO A 73 -16.02 -5.79 -0.20
C PRO A 73 -16.72 -6.48 1.00
N PRO A 74 -18.02 -6.22 1.25
CA PRO A 74 -18.82 -7.13 2.07
C PRO A 74 -18.78 -8.52 1.42
N GLN A 75 -18.02 -9.47 1.98
CA GLN A 75 -17.80 -10.79 1.38
C GLN A 75 -18.04 -11.97 2.33
N THR A 76 -18.60 -13.03 1.77
CA THR A 76 -18.97 -14.31 2.39
C THR A 76 -17.93 -15.41 2.21
N ARG A 77 -16.77 -15.14 1.59
CA ARG A 77 -15.67 -16.12 1.41
C ARG A 77 -14.30 -15.57 1.79
N PRO A 78 -13.42 -16.40 2.37
CA PRO A 78 -12.04 -16.02 2.69
C PRO A 78 -11.21 -15.81 1.41
N PRO A 79 -10.42 -14.74 1.31
CA PRO A 79 -9.54 -14.50 0.17
C PRO A 79 -8.35 -15.48 0.14
N PRO A 80 -7.77 -15.74 -1.06
CA PRO A 80 -6.53 -16.52 -1.16
C PRO A 80 -5.38 -15.82 -0.43
N ALA A 81 -4.50 -16.64 0.18
CA ALA A 81 -3.29 -16.15 0.83
C ALA A 81 -2.28 -15.65 -0.23
N MET A 82 -2.25 -14.34 -0.46
CA MET A 82 -1.29 -13.60 -1.29
C MET A 82 -1.41 -13.86 -2.82
N PRO A 83 -2.29 -13.14 -3.54
CA PRO A 83 -2.49 -13.32 -4.98
C PRO A 83 -1.35 -12.72 -5.83
N GLY A 84 -0.49 -11.87 -5.26
CA GLY A 84 0.67 -11.30 -5.95
C GLY A 84 1.67 -10.65 -4.99
N LEU A 85 2.95 -10.70 -5.34
CA LEU A 85 4.03 -10.01 -4.62
C LEU A 85 4.98 -9.35 -5.62
N VAL A 86 5.25 -8.07 -5.43
CA VAL A 86 6.19 -7.29 -6.24
C VAL A 86 7.27 -6.69 -5.35
N LEU A 87 8.51 -6.71 -5.84
CA LEU A 87 9.59 -5.87 -5.34
C LEU A 87 9.81 -4.69 -6.28
N ALA A 88 9.72 -3.47 -5.76
CA ALA A 88 10.11 -2.26 -6.46
C ALA A 88 11.37 -1.62 -5.86
N MET A 89 12.27 -1.19 -6.75
CA MET A 89 13.51 -0.52 -6.41
C MET A 89 13.45 0.97 -6.79
N PRO A 90 13.98 1.86 -5.93
CA PRO A 90 13.93 3.29 -6.21
C PRO A 90 14.85 3.63 -7.38
N PRO A 91 14.62 4.78 -8.06
CA PRO A 91 15.48 5.20 -9.14
C PRO A 91 16.91 5.45 -8.63
N GLY A 92 17.89 4.80 -9.26
CA GLY A 92 19.30 5.09 -9.05
C GLY A 92 19.71 6.39 -9.76
N ARG A 93 20.95 6.87 -9.52
CA ARG A 93 21.48 8.10 -10.16
C ARG A 93 21.37 8.13 -11.69
N ALA A 94 21.28 6.97 -12.34
CA ALA A 94 21.15 6.83 -13.80
C ALA A 94 20.03 5.86 -14.24
N GLN A 95 19.16 5.41 -13.34
CA GLN A 95 18.15 4.39 -13.64
C GLN A 95 16.75 4.81 -13.18
N ARG A 96 15.74 4.50 -14.00
CA ARG A 96 14.33 4.64 -13.61
C ARG A 96 13.99 3.62 -12.52
N ALA A 97 12.98 3.92 -11.72
CA ALA A 97 12.43 2.96 -10.77
C ALA A 97 11.99 1.69 -11.50
N SER A 98 12.33 0.53 -10.93
CA SER A 98 12.00 -0.78 -11.49
C SER A 98 11.08 -1.55 -10.55
N ALA A 99 10.30 -2.46 -11.11
CA ALA A 99 9.45 -3.38 -10.37
C ALA A 99 9.60 -4.79 -10.95
N ALA A 100 9.74 -5.78 -10.09
CA ALA A 100 9.85 -7.19 -10.44
C ALA A 100 8.77 -7.99 -9.71
N GLN A 101 7.96 -8.71 -10.47
CA GLN A 101 6.99 -9.65 -9.91
C GLN A 101 7.74 -10.86 -9.36
N LEU A 102 7.51 -11.16 -8.08
CA LEU A 102 8.14 -12.29 -7.38
C LEU A 102 7.20 -13.49 -7.28
N ILE A 103 5.90 -13.24 -7.10
CA ILE A 103 4.87 -14.28 -6.95
C ILE A 103 3.61 -13.81 -7.66
N GLY A 104 2.95 -14.71 -8.38
CA GLY A 104 1.64 -14.45 -9.01
C GLY A 104 1.69 -13.31 -10.04
N GLY A 105 0.56 -12.66 -10.25
CA GLY A 105 0.41 -11.54 -11.19
C GLY A 105 -0.32 -11.94 -12.48
N GLY A 106 -1.29 -11.10 -12.86
CA GLY A 106 -1.97 -11.16 -14.16
C GLY A 106 -1.67 -9.90 -14.96
N ALA A 107 -1.97 -9.89 -16.27
CA ALA A 107 -1.78 -8.72 -17.13
C ALA A 107 -2.49 -7.45 -16.61
N ASP A 108 -3.51 -7.63 -15.78
CA ASP A 108 -4.36 -6.58 -15.23
C ASP A 108 -4.06 -6.24 -13.75
N ASP A 109 -2.96 -6.73 -13.18
CA ASP A 109 -2.58 -6.46 -11.78
C ASP A 109 -1.90 -5.08 -11.62
N PRO A 110 -2.48 -4.10 -10.89
CA PRO A 110 -1.88 -2.80 -10.69
C PRO A 110 -0.71 -2.80 -9.68
N THR A 111 -0.43 -3.94 -9.02
CA THR A 111 0.56 -4.04 -7.95
C THR A 111 1.94 -3.55 -8.37
N ALA A 112 2.40 -3.92 -9.57
CA ALA A 112 3.74 -3.54 -10.03
C ALA A 112 3.88 -2.03 -10.26
N ASP A 113 2.84 -1.42 -10.81
CA ASP A 113 2.79 0.00 -11.09
C ASP A 113 2.73 0.83 -9.79
N ILE A 114 1.88 0.42 -8.84
CA ILE A 114 1.77 1.06 -7.53
C ILE A 114 3.09 0.92 -6.77
N ALA A 115 3.67 -0.28 -6.72
CA ALA A 115 4.95 -0.52 -6.04
C ALA A 115 6.07 0.38 -6.59
N ARG A 116 6.17 0.49 -7.91
CA ARG A 116 7.14 1.36 -8.58
C ARG A 116 6.97 2.83 -8.21
N ARG A 117 5.73 3.34 -8.21
CA ARG A 117 5.44 4.75 -7.83
C ARG A 117 5.74 5.02 -6.36
N LEU A 118 5.34 4.13 -5.47
CA LEU A 118 5.63 4.26 -4.04
C LEU A 118 7.14 4.19 -3.77
N SER A 119 7.86 3.25 -4.38
CA SER A 119 9.31 3.13 -4.23
C SER A 119 10.04 4.39 -4.73
N ALA A 120 9.61 4.95 -5.85
CA ALA A 120 10.15 6.22 -6.35
C ALA A 120 9.84 7.40 -5.42
N ARG A 121 8.61 7.48 -4.90
CA ARG A 121 8.16 8.56 -4.01
C ARG A 121 8.91 8.57 -2.69
N PHE A 122 9.09 7.41 -2.07
CA PHE A 122 9.76 7.27 -0.77
C PHE A 122 11.26 6.98 -0.88
N ARG A 123 11.78 6.85 -2.10
CA ARG A 123 13.17 6.50 -2.43
C ARG A 123 13.70 5.32 -1.62
N ARG A 124 12.88 4.27 -1.51
CA ARG A 124 13.21 3.05 -0.75
C ARG A 124 12.81 1.80 -1.52
N PRO A 125 13.50 0.67 -1.31
CA PRO A 125 13.00 -0.63 -1.75
C PRO A 125 11.68 -0.98 -1.06
N ILE A 126 10.65 -1.33 -1.83
CA ILE A 126 9.33 -1.67 -1.30
C ILE A 126 8.86 -3.01 -1.86
N PHE A 127 8.50 -3.92 -0.96
CA PHE A 127 7.73 -5.12 -1.29
C PHE A 127 6.24 -4.79 -1.17
N VAL A 128 5.44 -5.08 -2.18
CA VAL A 128 4.00 -4.82 -2.19
C VAL A 128 3.25 -6.09 -2.54
N SER A 129 2.26 -6.42 -1.73
CA SER A 129 1.26 -7.44 -2.00
C SER A 129 -0.13 -6.81 -1.89
N LEU A 130 -0.90 -6.84 -2.97
CA LEU A 130 -2.27 -6.33 -2.99
C LEU A 130 -3.25 -7.50 -3.11
N ASN A 131 -4.18 -7.60 -2.17
CA ASN A 131 -5.20 -8.63 -2.14
C ASN A 131 -6.54 -8.05 -2.59
N ASN A 132 -7.29 -8.85 -3.38
CA ASN A 132 -8.62 -8.50 -3.90
C ASN A 132 -8.70 -7.24 -4.76
N VAL A 133 -7.57 -6.70 -5.17
CA VAL A 133 -7.51 -5.62 -6.15
C VAL A 133 -7.55 -6.27 -7.52
N SER A 134 -8.67 -6.13 -8.23
CA SER A 134 -8.79 -6.69 -9.58
C SER A 134 -9.44 -5.67 -10.47
N ARG A 135 -8.69 -5.25 -11.50
CA ARG A 135 -9.22 -4.49 -12.63
C ARG A 135 -10.51 -5.14 -13.20
N SER A 136 -10.59 -6.46 -13.20
CA SER A 136 -11.67 -7.19 -13.90
C SER A 136 -12.92 -7.52 -13.08
N ARG A 137 -13.00 -7.20 -11.77
CA ARG A 137 -14.19 -7.55 -10.96
C ARG A 137 -15.41 -6.64 -11.20
N LEU A 138 -15.21 -5.43 -11.72
CA LEU A 138 -16.30 -4.48 -12.03
C LEU A 138 -16.91 -4.67 -13.43
N ALA A 139 -16.22 -5.34 -14.36
CA ALA A 139 -16.76 -5.66 -15.69
C ALA A 139 -17.95 -6.64 -15.64
N ALA A 140 -18.15 -7.35 -14.53
CA ALA A 140 -19.21 -8.33 -14.37
C ALA A 140 -20.55 -7.78 -13.87
N ALA A 141 -20.64 -6.50 -13.44
CA ALA A 141 -21.82 -6.00 -12.72
C ALA A 141 -22.51 -4.75 -13.32
N GLY A 142 -21.96 -4.10 -14.34
CA GLY A 142 -22.65 -2.98 -14.99
C GLY A 142 -21.79 -2.28 -16.03
N GLY A 143 -22.44 -1.83 -17.11
CA GLY A 143 -21.89 -1.17 -18.31
C GLY A 143 -20.41 -0.74 -18.28
N LEU A 144 -19.67 -1.14 -19.33
CA LEU A 144 -18.23 -0.99 -19.52
C LEU A 144 -17.63 0.37 -19.06
N MET A 145 -18.36 1.48 -19.18
CA MET A 145 -17.90 2.82 -18.81
C MET A 145 -18.01 3.14 -17.30
N ALA A 146 -19.07 2.68 -16.62
CA ALA A 146 -19.23 2.86 -15.17
C ALA A 146 -18.28 1.95 -14.38
N ALA A 147 -18.06 0.73 -14.88
CA ALA A 147 -17.08 -0.19 -14.35
C ALA A 147 -15.64 0.37 -14.41
N VAL A 148 -15.25 0.98 -15.53
CA VAL A 148 -13.91 1.55 -15.73
C VAL A 148 -13.68 2.80 -14.86
N ALA A 149 -14.72 3.63 -14.66
CA ALA A 149 -14.64 4.79 -13.77
C ALA A 149 -14.44 4.37 -12.30
N ALA A 150 -15.26 3.45 -11.79
CA ALA A 150 -15.16 2.92 -10.42
C ALA A 150 -13.83 2.18 -10.18
N GLN A 151 -13.32 1.48 -11.20
CA GLN A 151 -12.07 0.73 -11.18
C GLN A 151 -10.82 1.61 -11.13
N THR A 152 -10.88 2.78 -11.79
CA THR A 152 -9.78 3.76 -11.77
C THR A 152 -9.68 4.45 -10.41
N ASP A 153 -10.81 4.62 -9.72
CA ASP A 153 -10.87 5.27 -8.42
C ASP A 153 -10.39 4.35 -7.28
N GLU A 154 -10.73 3.06 -7.28
CA GLU A 154 -10.31 2.14 -6.21
C GLU A 154 -8.78 1.97 -6.14
N ALA A 155 -8.12 1.76 -7.27
CA ALA A 155 -6.66 1.63 -7.31
C ALA A 155 -5.96 2.94 -6.91
N ALA A 156 -6.54 4.09 -7.28
CA ALA A 156 -6.06 5.40 -6.87
C ALA A 156 -6.26 5.63 -5.37
N ALA A 157 -7.43 5.29 -4.82
CA ALA A 157 -7.74 5.35 -3.40
C ALA A 157 -6.79 4.48 -2.58
N LEU A 158 -6.54 3.25 -3.04
CA LEU A 158 -5.58 2.34 -2.44
C LEU A 158 -4.17 2.93 -2.42
N GLU A 159 -3.69 3.48 -3.55
CA GLU A 159 -2.38 4.13 -3.60
C GLU A 159 -2.31 5.34 -2.66
N ARG A 160 -3.39 6.13 -2.53
CA ARG A 160 -3.50 7.23 -1.55
C ARG A 160 -3.37 6.70 -0.12
N CYS A 161 -4.10 5.64 0.25
CA CYS A 161 -4.01 4.99 1.57
C CYS A 161 -2.59 4.51 1.87
N LEU A 162 -1.98 3.80 0.92
CA LEU A 162 -0.64 3.26 1.05
C LEU A 162 0.41 4.36 1.21
N ALA A 163 0.33 5.41 0.40
CA ALA A 163 1.22 6.56 0.52
C ALA A 163 1.05 7.30 1.85
N ALA A 164 -0.18 7.44 2.35
CA ALA A 164 -0.44 8.07 3.63
C ALA A 164 0.18 7.28 4.80
N GLU A 165 0.02 5.96 4.83
CA GLU A 165 0.65 5.14 5.88
C GLU A 165 2.18 5.10 5.74
N LEU A 166 2.71 4.96 4.52
CA LEU A 166 4.16 5.01 4.32
C LEU A 166 4.77 6.34 4.78
N ALA A 167 4.09 7.47 4.54
CA ALA A 167 4.56 8.78 5.01
C ALA A 167 4.54 8.92 6.54
N ARG A 168 3.66 8.18 7.23
CA ARG A 168 3.61 8.15 8.70
C ARG A 168 4.69 7.26 9.31
N VAL A 169 5.00 6.15 8.64
CA VAL A 169 5.92 5.12 9.14
C VAL A 169 7.37 5.46 8.82
N LEU A 170 7.61 6.05 7.64
CA LEU A 170 8.97 6.29 7.18
C LEU A 170 9.46 7.66 7.62
N PRO A 171 10.61 7.73 8.34
CA PRO A 171 11.21 9.00 8.63
C PRO A 171 11.61 9.70 7.31
N PRO A 172 11.52 11.04 7.27
CA PRO A 172 11.96 11.79 6.11
C PRO A 172 13.43 11.48 5.83
N LEU A 173 13.76 11.23 4.56
CA LEU A 173 15.14 11.05 4.15
C LEU A 173 15.90 12.38 4.33
N PRO A 174 17.15 12.34 4.82
CA PRO A 174 17.99 13.53 4.81
C PRO A 174 18.13 14.05 3.38
N ARG A 175 18.01 15.37 3.22
CA ARG A 175 18.13 16.06 1.92
C ARG A 175 19.57 16.08 1.43
#